data_AF-A0A975MD98-F1
#
_entry.id   AF-A0A975MD98-F1
#
_cell.length_a   1.000
_cell.length_b   1.000
_cell.length_c   1.000
_cell.angle_alpha   90.00
_cell.angle_beta   90.00
_cell.angle_gamma   90.00
#
_symmetry.space_group_name_H-M   'P 1'
#
loop_
_entity.id
_entity.type
_entity.pdbx_description
1 polymer ?
#
loop_
_entity_poly.entity_id
_entity_poly.type
_entity_poly.pdbx_seq_one_letter_code
_entity_poly.pdbx_strand_id
1 'polypeptide(L)'
;MASTRGGEGRSVICRAREKENGGGQGKVRGRTLLHLPCSPTDDQAEVLVPDSIPPDSIKAIGLSSEEQAQVEQVRLEILGINVSDLKFVVSPNLFDKYALSNAIRAGQRPSETLWTA
;
A
#
# COMPACT_ATOMS: atom_id res chain seq x y z
N MET A 1 33.58 -16.41 14.73
CA MET A 1 32.68 -17.41 14.11
C MET A 1 31.30 -17.24 14.74
N ALA A 2 30.26 -17.01 13.92
CA ALA A 2 28.83 -16.78 14.22
C ALA A 2 28.52 -15.57 15.14
N SER A 3 27.89 -14.44 14.75
CA SER A 3 26.79 -14.12 13.82
C SER A 3 25.52 -14.94 14.04
N THR A 4 24.51 -14.32 14.66
CA THR A 4 23.10 -14.58 14.33
C THR A 4 22.26 -13.34 14.62
N ARG A 5 21.67 -12.83 13.54
CA ARG A 5 20.63 -11.79 13.50
C ARG A 5 19.31 -12.36 14.00
N GLY A 6 18.44 -11.50 14.51
CA GLY A 6 17.05 -11.86 14.82
C GLY A 6 16.22 -10.65 15.24
N GLY A 7 16.21 -9.59 14.43
CA GLY A 7 15.33 -8.43 14.63
C GLY A 7 13.90 -8.82 14.26
N GLU A 8 13.09 -9.09 15.28
CA GLU A 8 11.69 -9.48 15.18
C GLU A 8 10.86 -8.33 14.58
N GLY A 9 10.47 -8.48 13.31
CA GLY A 9 9.59 -7.56 12.61
C GLY A 9 8.22 -7.55 13.26
N ARG A 10 7.94 -6.56 14.12
CA ARG A 10 6.60 -6.33 14.67
C ARG A 10 5.65 -6.00 13.53
N SER A 11 4.81 -6.96 13.16
CA SER A 11 3.65 -6.69 12.32
C SER A 11 2.70 -5.81 13.12
N VAL A 12 2.48 -4.59 12.63
CA VAL A 12 1.44 -3.72 13.18
C VAL A 12 0.11 -4.32 12.72
N ILE A 13 -0.53 -5.09 13.60
CA ILE A 13 -1.89 -5.59 13.38
C ILE A 13 -2.84 -4.42 13.64
N CYS A 14 -3.18 -3.68 12.59
CA CYS A 14 -4.25 -2.69 12.62
C CYS A 14 -5.60 -3.40 12.77
N ARG A 15 -6.09 -3.56 14.02
CA ARG A 15 -7.48 -3.99 14.26
C ARG A 15 -8.41 -2.81 14.03
N ALA A 16 -8.91 -2.64 12.81
CA ALA A 16 -10.05 -1.78 12.56
C ALA A 16 -11.31 -2.46 13.10
N ARG A 17 -11.97 -1.84 14.09
CA ARG A 17 -13.30 -2.28 14.57
C ARG A 17 -14.33 -2.11 13.45
N GLU A 18 -15.18 -3.12 13.29
CA GLU A 18 -16.32 -3.08 12.36
C GLU A 18 -17.24 -1.90 12.70
N LYS A 19 -17.44 -1.03 11.72
CA LYS A 19 -18.63 -0.18 11.66
C LYS A 19 -19.35 -0.51 10.36
N GLU A 20 -20.59 -0.96 10.48
CA GLU A 20 -21.53 -0.98 9.36
C GLU A 20 -21.74 0.46 8.90
N ASN A 21 -21.20 0.81 7.74
CA ASN A 21 -21.43 2.11 7.12
C ASN A 21 -22.50 1.97 6.04
N GLY A 22 -23.65 2.59 6.24
CA GLY A 22 -24.73 2.64 5.26
C GLY A 22 -24.31 3.45 4.03
N GLY A 23 -24.24 2.79 2.87
CA GLY A 23 -23.99 3.46 1.60
C GLY A 23 -25.21 4.26 1.12
N GLY A 24 -24.98 5.42 0.49
CA GLY A 24 -26.02 6.21 -0.17
C GLY A 24 -26.69 5.39 -1.28
N GLN A 25 -27.87 4.86 -0.99
CA GLN A 25 -28.80 4.00 -1.77
C GLN A 25 -29.34 2.79 -0.95
N GLY A 26 -29.03 2.67 0.35
CA GLY A 26 -29.61 1.62 1.19
C GLY A 26 -28.99 0.23 0.99
N LYS A 27 -27.88 0.14 0.23
CA LYS A 27 -27.05 -1.07 0.20
C LYS A 27 -26.05 -1.02 1.35
N VAL A 28 -26.24 -1.90 2.33
CA VAL A 28 -25.23 -2.19 3.35
C VAL A 28 -24.09 -2.94 2.66
N ARG A 29 -22.89 -2.36 2.67
CA ARG A 29 -21.67 -3.07 2.30
C ARG A 29 -21.01 -3.50 3.59
N GLY A 30 -20.89 -4.81 3.79
CA GLY A 30 -20.21 -5.40 4.94
C GLY A 30 -18.93 -6.08 4.48
N ARG A 31 -17.95 -6.14 5.37
CA ARG A 31 -16.76 -6.97 5.19
C ARG A 31 -17.17 -8.42 5.21
N THR A 32 -16.74 -9.17 4.19
CA THR A 32 -16.80 -10.63 4.24
C THR A 32 -15.59 -11.14 5.03
N LEU A 33 -15.68 -12.37 5.55
CA LEU A 33 -14.53 -13.05 6.18
C LEU A 33 -13.33 -13.22 5.23
N LEU A 34 -13.58 -13.11 3.92
CA LEU A 34 -12.57 -13.17 2.89
C LEU A 34 -11.86 -11.82 2.67
N HIS A 35 -12.36 -10.72 3.22
CA HIS A 35 -11.76 -9.41 3.01
C HIS A 35 -10.30 -9.38 3.50
N LEU A 36 -9.43 -8.74 2.72
CA LEU A 36 -8.00 -8.66 3.04
C LEU A 36 -7.80 -8.03 4.44
N PRO A 37 -7.21 -8.76 5.42
CA PRO A 37 -7.17 -8.30 6.80
C PRO A 37 -6.36 -7.01 7.02
N CYS A 38 -5.41 -6.72 6.13
CA CYS A 38 -4.60 -5.51 6.19
C CYS A 38 -5.22 -4.31 5.48
N SER A 39 -6.41 -4.44 4.88
CA SER A 39 -7.16 -3.31 4.33
C SER A 39 -8.12 -2.79 5.42
N PRO A 40 -7.80 -1.67 6.09
CA PRO A 40 -8.56 -1.16 7.22
C PRO A 40 -9.90 -0.53 6.82
N THR A 41 -10.13 -0.30 5.53
CA THR A 41 -11.32 0.34 4.95
C THR A 41 -12.00 -0.54 3.91
N ASP A 42 -13.30 -0.33 3.69
CA ASP A 42 -14.10 -1.02 2.66
C ASP A 42 -13.95 -0.31 1.32
N ASP A 43 -12.75 -0.39 0.75
CA ASP A 43 -12.34 0.32 -0.47
C ASP A 43 -12.41 1.86 -0.35
N GLN A 44 -12.51 2.42 0.87
CA GLN A 44 -12.40 3.87 1.08
C GLN A 44 -10.92 4.27 0.98
N ALA A 45 -10.64 5.29 0.16
CA ALA A 45 -9.29 5.65 -0.28
C ALA A 45 -8.47 6.40 0.78
N GLU A 46 -9.08 6.91 1.85
CA GLU A 46 -8.43 7.88 2.73
C GLU A 46 -8.31 7.38 4.16
N VAL A 47 -7.07 7.29 4.64
CA VAL A 47 -6.74 7.22 6.06
C VAL A 47 -6.13 8.57 6.42
N LEU A 48 -6.79 9.31 7.31
CA LEU A 48 -6.28 10.61 7.76
C LEU A 48 -5.09 10.40 8.68
N VAL A 49 -3.92 10.89 8.27
CA VAL A 49 -2.73 11.00 9.13
C VAL A 49 -2.73 12.42 9.71
N PRO A 50 -2.73 12.59 11.06
CA PRO A 50 -2.93 13.90 11.68
C PRO A 50 -1.76 14.88 11.49
N ASP A 51 -0.56 14.36 11.21
CA ASP A 51 0.67 15.12 11.04
C ASP A 51 1.39 14.72 9.74
N SER A 52 2.46 15.45 9.41
CA SER A 52 3.33 15.10 8.28
C SER A 52 3.98 13.73 8.46
N ILE A 53 4.08 12.98 7.36
CA ILE A 53 4.85 11.72 7.33
C ILE A 53 6.33 12.09 7.16
N PRO A 54 7.22 11.74 8.10
CA PRO A 54 8.64 12.00 7.94
C PRO A 54 9.20 11.13 6.78
N PRO A 55 10.15 11.64 5.99
CA PRO A 55 10.70 10.90 4.84
C PRO A 55 11.20 9.49 5.20
N ASP A 56 11.85 9.35 6.35
CA ASP A 56 12.40 8.06 6.84
C ASP A 56 11.32 7.01 7.16
N SER A 57 10.04 7.42 7.23
CA SER A 57 8.91 6.49 7.39
C SER A 57 8.38 5.95 6.06
N ILE A 58 8.81 6.50 4.92
CA ILE A 58 8.44 6.04 3.59
C ILE A 58 9.23 4.75 3.28
N LYS A 59 8.52 3.62 3.14
CA LYS A 59 9.16 2.32 2.90
C LYS A 59 9.41 2.03 1.42
N ALA A 60 8.53 2.52 0.55
CA ALA A 60 8.56 2.32 -0.89
C ALA A 60 7.58 3.30 -1.57
N ILE A 61 7.79 3.49 -2.88
CA ILE A 61 6.90 4.19 -3.79
C ILE A 61 6.25 3.16 -4.71
N GLY A 62 4.92 3.09 -4.70
CA GLY A 62 4.13 2.22 -5.58
C GLY A 62 3.81 2.90 -6.91
N LEU A 63 3.94 2.18 -8.02
CA LEU A 63 3.82 2.70 -9.39
C LEU A 63 3.01 1.76 -10.28
N SER A 64 2.39 2.30 -11.34
CA SER A 64 1.54 1.50 -12.23
C SER A 64 2.34 0.69 -13.25
N SER A 65 3.55 1.13 -13.61
CA SER A 65 4.40 0.45 -14.59
C SER A 65 5.89 0.74 -14.37
N GLU A 66 6.76 -0.01 -15.06
CA GLU A 66 8.22 0.18 -15.03
C GLU A 66 8.64 1.49 -15.69
N GLU A 67 7.96 1.90 -16.77
CA GLU A 67 8.22 3.18 -17.43
C GLU A 67 7.92 4.35 -16.48
N GLN A 68 6.85 4.24 -15.69
CA GLN A 68 6.54 5.23 -14.67
C GLN A 68 7.61 5.25 -13.56
N ALA A 69 8.19 4.08 -13.22
CA ALA A 69 9.27 3.99 -12.25
C ALA A 69 10.50 4.78 -12.68
N GLN A 70 10.90 4.63 -13.94
CA GLN A 70 12.02 5.38 -14.52
C GLN A 70 11.77 6.89 -14.47
N VAL A 71 10.58 7.32 -14.90
CA VAL A 71 10.21 8.74 -14.92
C VAL A 71 10.21 9.34 -13.51
N GLU A 72 9.62 8.64 -12.53
CA GLU A 72 9.54 9.13 -11.17
C GLU A 72 10.91 9.11 -10.46
N GLN A 73 11.78 8.13 -10.73
CA GLN A 73 13.15 8.18 -10.23
C GLN A 73 13.87 9.46 -10.71
N VAL A 74 13.89 9.69 -12.02
CA VAL A 74 14.54 10.87 -12.62
C VAL A 74 13.92 12.16 -12.10
N ARG A 75 12.59 12.19 -11.94
CA ARG A 75 11.88 13.36 -11.40
C ARG A 75 12.34 13.68 -9.98
N LEU A 76 12.45 12.67 -9.12
CA LEU A 76 12.89 12.85 -7.73
C LEU A 76 14.36 13.30 -7.66
N GLU A 77 15.22 12.77 -8.52
CA GLU A 77 16.61 13.19 -8.65
C GLU A 77 16.72 14.68 -9.04
N ILE A 78 15.92 15.13 -10.02
CA ILE A 78 15.87 16.55 -10.44
C ILE A 78 15.38 17.46 -9.30
N LEU A 79 14.47 16.96 -8.47
CA LEU A 79 13.95 17.67 -7.29
C LEU A 79 14.94 17.67 -6.11
N GLY A 80 16.10 17.01 -6.24
CA GLY A 80 17.11 16.91 -5.18
C GLY A 80 16.71 15.98 -4.03
N ILE A 81 15.75 15.08 -4.26
CA ILE A 81 15.34 14.07 -3.29
C ILE A 81 16.28 12.87 -3.42
N ASN A 82 16.86 12.43 -2.29
CA ASN A 82 17.72 11.26 -2.29
C ASN A 82 16.89 9.99 -2.55
N VAL A 83 17.03 9.42 -3.75
CA VAL A 83 16.34 8.19 -4.17
C VAL A 83 17.06 6.91 -3.77
N SER A 84 18.32 6.98 -3.33
CA SER A 84 19.14 5.78 -3.08
C SER A 84 18.60 4.88 -1.96
N ASP A 85 17.86 5.46 -1.00
CA ASP A 85 17.24 4.72 0.11
C ASP A 85 15.78 4.34 -0.19
N LEU A 86 15.21 4.82 -1.30
CA LEU A 86 13.82 4.59 -1.67
C LEU A 86 13.69 3.36 -2.58
N LYS A 87 12.71 2.51 -2.25
CA LYS A 87 12.34 1.36 -3.07
C LYS A 87 11.21 1.73 -4.01
N PHE A 88 11.33 1.37 -5.27
CA PHE A 88 10.26 1.52 -6.26
C PHE A 88 9.61 0.17 -6.48
N VAL A 89 8.29 0.11 -6.38
CA VAL A 89 7.50 -1.12 -6.49
C VAL A 89 6.46 -0.93 -7.57
N VAL A 90 6.45 -1.80 -8.57
CA VAL A 90 5.44 -1.82 -9.62
C VAL A 90 4.29 -2.70 -9.17
N SER A 91 3.09 -2.11 -9.10
CA SER A 91 1.85 -2.79 -8.75
C SER A 91 0.69 -2.22 -9.56
N PRO A 92 0.46 -2.72 -10.79
CA PRO A 92 -0.58 -2.19 -11.69
C PRO A 92 -1.98 -2.29 -11.06
N ASN A 93 -2.22 -3.35 -10.30
CA ASN A 93 -3.48 -3.58 -9.61
C ASN A 93 -3.84 -2.47 -8.62
N LEU A 94 -2.88 -1.75 -8.03
CA LEU A 94 -3.19 -0.61 -7.15
C LEU A 94 -3.82 0.57 -7.92
N PHE A 95 -3.60 0.66 -9.23
CA PHE A 95 -4.06 1.77 -10.07
C PHE A 95 -5.32 1.41 -10.89
N ASP A 96 -5.74 0.15 -10.87
CA ASP A 96 -7.03 -0.29 -11.41
C ASP A 96 -8.04 -0.47 -10.27
N LYS A 97 -9.00 0.46 -10.19
CA LYS A 97 -10.08 0.46 -9.19
C LYS A 97 -10.80 -0.89 -9.09
N TYR A 98 -11.12 -1.52 -10.21
CA TYR A 98 -11.89 -2.76 -10.21
C TYR A 98 -11.00 -3.94 -9.83
N ALA A 99 -9.78 -4.00 -10.36
CA ALA A 99 -8.83 -5.03 -9.99
C ALA A 99 -8.47 -4.97 -8.49
N LEU A 100 -8.23 -3.77 -7.96
CA LEU A 100 -7.93 -3.55 -6.55
C LEU A 100 -9.09 -3.98 -5.64
N SER A 101 -10.30 -3.48 -5.93
CA SER A 101 -11.49 -3.78 -5.13
C SER A 101 -11.81 -5.28 -5.15
N ASN A 102 -11.66 -5.94 -6.30
CA ASN A 102 -11.84 -7.39 -6.40
C ASN A 102 -10.78 -8.16 -5.59
N ALA A 103 -9.50 -7.76 -5.68
CA ALA A 103 -8.42 -8.39 -4.93
C ALA A 103 -8.63 -8.25 -3.41
N ILE A 104 -8.94 -7.03 -2.93
CA ILE A 104 -9.20 -6.76 -1.52
C ILE A 104 -10.38 -7.60 -1.00
N ARG A 105 -11.50 -7.61 -1.72
CA ARG A 105 -12.71 -8.37 -1.32
C ARG A 105 -12.53 -9.88 -1.37
N ALA A 106 -11.63 -10.36 -2.22
CA ALA A 106 -11.25 -11.76 -2.30
C ALA A 106 -10.14 -12.15 -1.31
N GLY A 107 -9.60 -11.21 -0.53
CA GLY A 107 -8.52 -11.47 0.43
C GLY A 107 -7.16 -11.66 -0.22
N GLN A 108 -7.04 -11.26 -1.48
CA GLN A 108 -5.85 -11.41 -2.28
C GLN A 108 -5.03 -10.11 -2.21
N ARG A 109 -3.72 -10.26 -2.04
CA ARG A 109 -2.81 -9.13 -2.13
C ARG A 109 -2.60 -8.78 -3.61
N PRO A 110 -2.64 -7.48 -3.97
CA PRO A 110 -2.16 -7.02 -5.27
C PRO A 110 -0.75 -7.52 -5.53
N SER A 111 -0.42 -7.80 -6.80
CA SER A 111 0.94 -8.14 -7.18
C SER A 111 1.85 -6.93 -7.00
N GLU A 112 3.01 -7.14 -6.38
CA GLU A 112 4.02 -6.11 -6.15
C GLU A 112 5.36 -6.68 -6.62
N THR A 113 6.00 -5.98 -7.56
CA THR A 113 7.33 -6.34 -8.08
C THR A 113 8.31 -5.23 -7.76
N LEU A 114 9.44 -5.57 -7.13
CA LEU A 114 10.51 -4.61 -6.90
C LEU A 114 11.12 -4.21 -8.25
N TRP A 115 11.09 -2.92 -8.55
CA TRP A 115 11.72 -2.39 -9.75
C TRP A 115 13.22 -2.18 -9.52
N THR A 116 14.01 -2.54 -10.52
CA THR A 116 15.48 -2.35 -10.52
C THR A 116 15.85 -1.63 -11.81
N ALA A 117 16.60 -0.54 -11.69
CA ALA A 117 17.09 0.26 -12.81
C ALA A 117 18.19 -0.46 -13.60
#